data_AF-W7YGA2-F1
#
_entry.id   AF-W7YGA2-F1
#
_cell.length_a   1.000
_cell.length_b   1.000
_cell.length_c   1.000
_cell.angle_alpha   90.00
_cell.angle_beta   90.00
_cell.angle_gamma   90.00
#
_symmetry.space_group_name_H-M   'P 1'
#
loop_
_entity.id
_entity.type
_entity.pdbx_description
1 polymer ?
#
loop_
_entity_poly.entity_id
_entity_poly.type
_entity_poly.pdbx_seq_one_letter_code
_entity_poly.pdbx_strand_id
1 'polypeptide(L)'
;MNCAKVSTSFEKNGVKYKQEYFSSFPDKVMVFRYSADKDHSISLSAHVERTENTKIEWVNNTIHFSEHVGQGVGVIFHAAIDFETKGGSTHVQDGKLVINNADEVLIRIAAVSNYRGGAPKTLCQQHLDASLTLGFDELEKRHIATIVRCLNV
;
A
#
# COMPACT_ATOMS: atom_id res chain seq x y z
N MET A 1 23.34 6.81 -5.19
CA MET A 1 22.07 6.05 -5.12
C MET A 1 21.12 6.92 -4.28
N ASN A 2 20.34 7.82 -4.90
CA ASN A 2 19.82 9.02 -4.19
C ASN A 2 18.28 9.11 -4.08
N CYS A 3 17.54 8.05 -4.41
CA CYS A 3 16.06 8.09 -4.42
C CYS A 3 15.37 7.11 -3.46
N ALA A 4 16.11 6.29 -2.70
CA ALA A 4 15.58 5.32 -1.72
C ALA A 4 14.30 4.61 -2.18
N LYS A 5 14.30 4.16 -3.45
CA LYS A 5 13.23 3.46 -4.14
C LYS A 5 13.81 2.20 -4.75
N VAL A 6 13.06 1.11 -4.72
CA VAL A 6 13.41 -0.12 -5.43
C VAL A 6 12.50 -0.26 -6.65
N SER A 7 13.07 -0.74 -7.75
CA SER A 7 12.33 -1.01 -8.98
C SER A 7 12.73 -2.35 -9.55
N THR A 8 11.73 -3.12 -9.99
CA THR A 8 11.90 -4.39 -10.70
C THR A 8 11.15 -4.30 -12.02
N SER A 9 11.79 -4.74 -13.10
CA SER A 9 11.16 -4.86 -14.41
C SER A 9 11.33 -6.28 -14.93
N PHE A 10 10.30 -6.81 -15.57
CA PHE A 10 10.31 -8.13 -16.19
C PHE A 10 9.39 -8.17 -17.40
N GLU A 11 9.59 -9.15 -18.29
CA GLU A 11 8.74 -9.37 -19.44
C GLU A 11 8.05 -10.73 -19.32
N LYS A 12 6.75 -10.78 -19.64
CA LYS A 12 5.99 -12.03 -19.72
C LYS A 12 5.04 -11.95 -20.91
N ASN A 13 5.07 -12.96 -21.78
CA ASN A 13 4.24 -13.03 -22.98
C ASN A 13 4.31 -11.76 -23.86
N GLY A 14 5.50 -11.16 -23.97
CA GLY A 14 5.71 -9.94 -24.76
C GLY A 14 5.07 -8.68 -24.17
N VAL A 15 4.76 -8.66 -22.87
CA VAL A 15 4.35 -7.48 -22.09
C VAL A 15 5.42 -7.17 -21.06
N LYS A 16 5.88 -5.92 -21.01
CA LYS A 16 6.84 -5.45 -20.01
C LYS A 16 6.10 -4.91 -18.81
N TYR A 17 6.45 -5.43 -17.66
CA TYR A 17 5.92 -5.03 -16.37
C TYR A 17 6.98 -4.27 -15.59
N LYS A 18 6.53 -3.28 -14.82
CA LYS A 18 7.37 -2.54 -13.87
C LYS A 18 6.69 -2.50 -12.51
N GLN A 19 7.47 -2.77 -11.48
CA GLN A 19 7.07 -2.61 -10.10
C GLN A 19 8.00 -1.61 -9.43
N GLU A 20 7.43 -0.67 -8.70
CA GLU A 20 8.16 0.39 -7.99
C GLU A 20 7.65 0.49 -6.57
N TYR A 21 8.56 0.60 -5.60
CA TYR A 21 8.18 0.63 -4.19
C TYR A 21 9.12 1.49 -3.35
N PHE A 22 8.52 2.22 -2.42
CA PHE A 22 9.19 3.06 -1.43
C PHE A 22 8.35 3.21 -0.16
N SER A 23 9.00 3.61 0.94
CA SER A 23 8.34 3.94 2.21
C SER A 23 8.44 5.44 2.44
N SER A 24 7.34 6.17 2.20
CA SER A 24 7.31 7.62 2.30
C SER A 24 7.32 8.06 3.75
N PHE A 25 8.45 8.62 4.18
CA PHE A 25 8.53 9.27 5.49
C PHE A 25 7.57 10.46 5.66
N PRO A 26 7.43 11.40 4.70
CA PRO A 26 6.53 12.54 4.88
C PRO A 26 5.06 12.14 4.88
N ASP A 27 4.68 11.10 4.13
CA ASP A 27 3.28 10.72 3.94
C ASP A 27 2.84 9.53 4.82
N LYS A 28 3.77 8.93 5.57
CA LYS A 28 3.51 7.85 6.55
C LYS A 28 2.85 6.60 5.93
N VAL A 29 3.15 6.31 4.67
CA VAL A 29 2.68 5.14 3.95
C VAL A 29 3.81 4.46 3.17
N MET A 30 3.72 3.14 3.02
CA MET A 30 4.44 2.44 1.95
C MET A 30 3.62 2.52 0.67
N VAL A 31 4.31 2.72 -0.45
CA VAL A 31 3.70 2.90 -1.76
C VAL A 31 4.26 1.85 -2.72
N PHE A 32 3.40 1.19 -3.46
CA PHE A 32 3.75 0.26 -4.54
C PHE A 32 3.01 0.67 -5.80
N ARG A 33 3.70 0.73 -6.94
CA ARG A 33 3.08 0.92 -8.25
C ARG A 33 3.42 -0.26 -9.13
N TYR A 34 2.40 -0.92 -9.66
CA TYR A 34 2.51 -1.96 -10.67
C TYR A 34 1.96 -1.41 -11.98
N SER A 35 2.78 -1.37 -13.03
CA SER A 35 2.38 -0.91 -14.37
C SER A 35 2.83 -1.90 -15.45
N ALA A 36 2.18 -1.82 -16.61
CA ALA A 36 2.51 -2.59 -17.80
C ALA A 36 2.62 -1.67 -19.03
N ASP A 37 3.38 -2.08 -20.04
CA ASP A 37 3.51 -1.34 -21.31
C ASP A 37 2.36 -1.61 -22.31
N LYS A 38 1.39 -2.44 -21.91
CA LYS A 38 0.13 -2.65 -22.62
C LYS A 38 -1.02 -2.51 -21.64
N ASP A 39 -2.05 -1.79 -22.06
CA ASP A 39 -3.30 -1.63 -21.30
C ASP A 39 -3.93 -3.00 -20.98
N HIS A 40 -4.72 -3.03 -19.92
CA HIS A 40 -5.48 -4.20 -19.47
C HIS A 40 -4.65 -5.45 -19.13
N SER A 41 -3.36 -5.28 -18.86
CA SER A 41 -2.43 -6.41 -18.71
C SER A 41 -2.15 -6.83 -17.26
N ILE A 42 -2.72 -6.14 -16.28
CA ILE A 42 -2.53 -6.42 -14.85
C ILE A 42 -3.79 -7.06 -14.27
N SER A 43 -3.65 -8.33 -13.88
CA SER A 43 -4.64 -9.05 -13.08
C SER A 43 -3.94 -9.70 -11.89
N LEU A 44 -4.45 -9.47 -10.69
CA LEU A 44 -3.87 -10.00 -9.44
C LEU A 44 -4.94 -10.25 -8.38
N SER A 45 -4.58 -11.01 -7.36
CA SER A 45 -5.40 -11.11 -6.14
C SER A 45 -4.56 -10.74 -4.92
N ALA A 46 -5.17 -10.05 -3.98
CA ALA A 46 -4.53 -9.60 -2.75
C ALA A 46 -5.31 -10.07 -1.53
N HIS A 47 -4.59 -10.52 -0.51
CA HIS A 47 -5.13 -10.90 0.79
C HIS A 47 -4.09 -10.66 1.87
N VAL A 48 -4.55 -10.63 3.12
CA VAL A 48 -3.68 -10.58 4.30
C VAL A 48 -3.93 -11.85 5.10
N GLU A 49 -2.84 -12.55 5.42
CA GLU A 49 -2.85 -13.69 6.33
C GLU A 49 -2.02 -13.35 7.56
N ARG A 50 -2.58 -13.59 8.73
CA ARG A 50 -1.97 -13.33 10.04
C ARG A 50 -2.48 -14.38 11.05
N THR A 51 -2.47 -14.06 12.33
CA THR A 51 -3.02 -14.92 13.37
C THR A 51 -4.54 -15.00 13.26
N GLU A 52 -5.12 -16.06 13.85
CA GLU A 52 -6.59 -16.24 13.96
C GLU A 52 -7.29 -15.10 14.73
N ASN A 53 -6.57 -14.33 15.54
CA ASN A 53 -7.13 -13.21 16.31
C ASN A 53 -7.18 -11.90 15.52
N THR A 54 -6.51 -11.85 14.36
CA THR A 54 -6.51 -10.65 13.53
C THR A 54 -7.92 -10.44 12.97
N LYS A 55 -8.53 -9.30 13.29
CA LYS A 55 -9.77 -8.85 12.68
C LYS A 55 -9.46 -8.26 11.31
N ILE A 56 -10.13 -8.74 10.27
CA ILE A 56 -9.96 -8.28 8.89
C ILE A 56 -11.32 -7.85 8.35
N GLU A 57 -11.38 -6.65 7.77
CA GLU A 57 -12.57 -6.09 7.13
C GLU A 57 -12.21 -5.48 5.76
N TRP A 58 -13.11 -5.63 4.79
CA TRP A 58 -13.02 -4.97 3.50
C TRP A 58 -13.99 -3.79 3.46
N VAL A 59 -13.50 -2.64 3.02
CA VAL A 59 -14.30 -1.46 2.71
C VAL A 59 -13.91 -1.01 1.31
N ASN A 60 -14.79 -1.25 0.33
CA ASN A 60 -14.47 -1.08 -1.10
C ASN A 60 -13.20 -1.88 -1.48
N ASN A 61 -12.20 -1.19 -2.03
CA ASN A 61 -10.89 -1.75 -2.39
C ASN A 61 -9.86 -1.65 -1.27
N THR A 62 -10.26 -1.30 -0.05
CA THR A 62 -9.35 -1.13 1.08
C THR A 62 -9.56 -2.27 2.07
N ILE A 63 -8.48 -2.98 2.43
CA ILE A 63 -8.48 -3.93 3.54
C ILE A 63 -8.03 -3.21 4.81
N HIS A 64 -8.81 -3.31 5.87
CA HIS A 64 -8.42 -2.88 7.20
C HIS A 64 -8.23 -4.12 8.07
N PHE A 65 -7.17 -4.12 8.87
CA PHE A 65 -6.95 -5.20 9.82
C PHE A 65 -6.31 -4.72 11.11
N SER A 66 -6.68 -5.36 12.21
CA SER A 66 -6.30 -4.96 13.56
C SER A 66 -6.21 -6.15 14.51
N GLU A 67 -5.41 -5.99 15.56
CA GLU A 67 -5.29 -6.96 16.64
C GLU A 67 -4.82 -6.25 17.92
N HIS A 68 -5.19 -6.81 19.07
CA HIS A 68 -4.46 -6.59 20.31
C HIS A 68 -3.50 -7.76 20.49
N VAL A 69 -2.24 -7.54 20.11
CA VAL A 69 -1.24 -8.59 19.89
C VAL A 69 -1.01 -9.42 21.15
N GLY A 70 -0.79 -10.73 20.97
CA GLY A 70 -0.44 -11.62 22.07
C GLY A 70 -1.58 -11.81 23.06
N GLN A 71 -2.81 -12.01 22.55
CA GLN A 71 -4.01 -12.22 23.36
C GLN A 71 -4.29 -11.09 24.35
N GLY A 72 -4.03 -9.85 23.93
CA GLY A 72 -4.30 -8.68 24.75
C GLY A 72 -3.18 -8.22 25.68
N VAL A 73 -1.97 -8.74 25.52
CA VAL A 73 -0.80 -8.36 26.32
C VAL A 73 0.06 -7.30 25.64
N GLY A 74 0.12 -7.35 24.31
CA GLY A 74 1.01 -6.51 23.51
C GLY A 74 0.39 -5.17 23.09
N VAL A 75 0.85 -4.66 21.95
CA VAL A 75 0.29 -3.45 21.37
C VAL A 75 -1.06 -3.71 20.70
N ILE A 76 -1.90 -2.70 20.67
CA ILE A 76 -3.02 -2.60 19.74
C ILE A 76 -2.47 -1.99 18.46
N PHE A 77 -2.72 -2.62 17.31
CA PHE A 77 -2.39 -2.04 16.00
C PHE A 77 -3.60 -1.95 15.11
N HIS A 78 -3.53 -1.02 14.16
CA HIS A 78 -4.41 -0.95 13.00
C HIS A 78 -3.55 -0.76 11.76
N ALA A 79 -3.85 -1.49 10.71
CA ALA A 79 -3.25 -1.32 9.40
C ALA A 79 -4.33 -1.28 8.33
N ALA A 80 -4.04 -0.57 7.24
CA ALA A 80 -4.92 -0.48 6.10
C ALA A 80 -4.10 -0.57 4.81
N ILE A 81 -4.59 -1.33 3.84
CA ILE A 81 -4.00 -1.42 2.50
C ILE A 81 -5.07 -1.02 1.50
N ASP A 82 -4.82 0.06 0.78
CA ASP A 82 -5.67 0.53 -0.29
C ASP A 82 -5.13 0.10 -1.65
N PHE A 83 -6.04 -0.27 -2.55
CA PHE A 83 -5.74 -0.65 -3.93
C PHE A 83 -6.49 0.27 -4.89
N GLU A 84 -5.79 1.28 -5.40
CA GLU A 84 -6.28 2.16 -6.45
C GLU A 84 -5.91 1.60 -7.82
N THR A 85 -6.89 1.48 -8.71
CA THR A 85 -6.69 0.89 -10.04
C THR A 85 -6.98 1.91 -11.14
N LYS A 86 -6.11 1.98 -12.13
CA LYS A 86 -6.42 2.62 -13.41
C LYS A 86 -6.92 1.57 -14.38
N GLY A 87 -8.15 1.73 -14.86
CA GLY A 87 -8.81 0.74 -15.71
C GLY A 87 -9.14 -0.56 -14.95
N GLY A 88 -9.70 -1.52 -15.68
CA GLY A 88 -10.06 -2.82 -15.12
C GLY A 88 -11.28 -2.81 -14.19
N SER A 89 -11.40 -3.87 -13.39
CA SER A 89 -12.46 -4.02 -12.38
C SER A 89 -11.93 -4.65 -11.10
N THR A 90 -12.62 -4.39 -10.00
CA THR A 90 -12.32 -4.97 -8.69
C THR A 90 -13.55 -5.59 -8.04
N HIS A 91 -13.34 -6.68 -7.32
CA HIS A 91 -14.36 -7.27 -6.45
C HIS A 91 -13.72 -8.07 -5.32
N VAL A 92 -14.39 -8.15 -4.18
CA VAL A 92 -13.96 -9.01 -3.07
C VAL A 92 -14.61 -10.38 -3.22
N GLN A 93 -13.79 -11.43 -3.21
CA GLN A 93 -14.22 -12.82 -3.30
C GLN A 93 -13.34 -13.69 -2.40
N ASP A 94 -13.96 -14.54 -1.58
CA ASP A 94 -13.28 -15.49 -0.69
C ASP A 94 -12.20 -14.85 0.21
N GLY A 95 -12.50 -13.65 0.73
CA GLY A 95 -11.60 -12.88 1.59
C GLY A 95 -10.45 -12.18 0.86
N LYS A 96 -10.41 -12.24 -0.48
CA LYS A 96 -9.38 -11.63 -1.32
C LYS A 96 -9.98 -10.50 -2.16
N LEU A 97 -9.22 -9.44 -2.39
CA LEU A 97 -9.52 -8.53 -3.48
C LEU A 97 -9.00 -9.12 -4.78
N VAL A 98 -9.86 -9.22 -5.77
CA VAL A 98 -9.54 -9.63 -7.13
C VAL A 98 -9.53 -8.37 -7.99
N ILE A 99 -8.43 -8.15 -8.71
CA ILE A 99 -8.26 -7.06 -9.68
C ILE A 99 -8.08 -7.70 -11.04
N ASN A 100 -8.89 -7.29 -12.02
CA ASN A 100 -8.87 -7.82 -13.38
C ASN A 100 -8.60 -6.72 -14.40
N ASN A 101 -7.67 -6.98 -15.32
CA ASN A 101 -7.46 -6.20 -16.54
C ASN A 101 -7.23 -4.70 -16.28
N ALA A 102 -6.48 -4.37 -15.22
CA ALA A 102 -6.03 -3.02 -14.93
C ALA A 102 -4.82 -2.64 -15.80
N ASP A 103 -4.67 -1.34 -16.03
CA ASP A 103 -3.49 -0.76 -16.69
C ASP A 103 -2.38 -0.50 -15.66
N GLU A 104 -2.81 -0.07 -14.47
CA GLU A 104 -1.94 0.25 -13.34
C GLU A 104 -2.66 -0.06 -12.02
N VAL A 105 -1.89 -0.51 -11.02
CA VAL A 105 -2.35 -0.65 -9.64
C VAL A 105 -1.40 0.10 -8.73
N LEU A 106 -1.94 1.05 -7.97
CA LEU A 106 -1.26 1.82 -6.94
C LEU A 106 -1.73 1.34 -5.57
N ILE A 107 -0.80 0.80 -4.79
CA ILE A 107 -1.07 0.21 -3.48
C ILE A 107 -0.46 1.12 -2.41
N ARG A 108 -1.26 1.47 -1.40
CA ARG A 108 -0.82 2.28 -0.26
C ARG A 108 -1.04 1.52 1.03
N ILE A 109 -0.01 1.43 1.87
CA ILE A 109 -0.07 0.73 3.15
C ILE A 109 0.22 1.70 4.28
N ALA A 110 -0.76 1.90 5.16
CA ALA A 110 -0.60 2.57 6.45
C ALA A 110 -0.64 1.53 7.57
N ALA A 111 0.22 1.69 8.58
CA ALA A 111 0.21 0.82 9.76
C ALA A 111 0.64 1.61 11.00
N VAL A 112 -0.15 1.51 12.07
CA VAL A 112 0.06 2.24 13.31
C VAL A 112 -0.19 1.32 14.51
N SER A 113 0.60 1.47 15.57
CA SER A 113 0.36 0.82 16.86
C SER A 113 0.26 1.84 17.99
N ASN A 114 -0.28 1.40 19.13
CA ASN A 114 -0.35 2.22 20.34
C ASN A 114 0.96 2.16 21.17
N TYR A 115 2.09 1.69 20.61
CA TYR A 115 3.36 1.59 21.34
C TYR A 115 3.78 2.93 21.99
N ARG A 116 3.49 4.04 21.31
CA ARG A 116 3.74 5.41 21.82
C ARG A 116 2.47 6.10 22.32
N GLY A 117 1.45 5.32 22.71
CA GLY A 117 0.11 5.80 23.00
C GLY A 117 -0.70 6.15 21.74
N GLY A 118 -1.81 6.86 21.93
CA GLY A 118 -2.70 7.31 20.84
C GLY A 118 -3.76 6.30 20.42
N ALA A 119 -4.46 6.62 19.33
CA ALA A 119 -5.54 5.82 18.76
C ALA A 119 -5.13 5.23 17.40
N PRO A 120 -4.64 3.97 17.33
CA PRO A 120 -4.06 3.40 16.12
C PRO A 120 -5.00 3.44 14.92
N LYS A 121 -6.28 3.12 15.10
CA LYS A 121 -7.28 3.16 14.02
C LYS A 121 -7.40 4.55 13.40
N THR A 122 -7.58 5.57 14.24
CA THR A 122 -7.74 6.97 13.78
C THR A 122 -6.49 7.48 13.08
N LEU A 123 -5.31 7.27 13.66
CA LEU A 123 -4.04 7.72 13.06
C LEU A 123 -3.74 6.99 11.74
N CYS A 124 -4.00 5.68 11.70
CA CYS A 124 -3.84 4.89 10.48
C CYS A 124 -4.74 5.40 9.36
N GLN A 125 -6.01 5.69 9.68
CA GLN A 125 -6.97 6.24 8.72
C GLN A 125 -6.52 7.62 8.22
N GLN A 126 -6.06 8.51 9.11
CA GLN A 126 -5.55 9.83 8.73
C GLN A 126 -4.35 9.75 7.78
N HIS A 127 -3.40 8.85 8.03
CA HIS A 127 -2.25 8.65 7.14
C HIS A 127 -2.70 8.12 5.77
N LEU A 128 -3.61 7.14 5.75
CA LEU A 128 -4.14 6.62 4.50
C LEU A 128 -4.89 7.70 3.72
N ASP A 129 -5.88 8.36 4.34
CA ASP A 129 -6.71 9.39 3.69
C ASP A 129 -5.87 10.52 3.11
N ALA A 130 -4.87 11.01 3.84
CA ALA A 130 -3.96 12.03 3.33
C ALA A 130 -3.22 11.56 2.08
N SER A 131 -2.77 10.30 2.06
CA SER A 131 -2.05 9.72 0.91
C SER A 131 -2.95 9.44 -0.31
N LEU A 132 -4.26 9.23 -0.11
CA LEU A 132 -5.23 9.02 -1.20
C LEU A 132 -5.49 10.29 -2.01
N THR A 133 -5.20 11.47 -1.43
CA THR A 133 -5.30 12.74 -2.17
C THR A 133 -4.16 12.96 -3.16
N LEU A 134 -3.14 12.09 -3.17
CA LEU A 134 -1.91 12.23 -3.95
C LEU A 134 -1.74 11.05 -4.91
N GLY A 135 -1.38 11.33 -6.16
CA GLY A 135 -0.92 10.31 -7.11
C GLY A 135 0.51 9.84 -6.81
N PHE A 136 0.92 8.76 -7.47
CA PHE A 136 2.25 8.16 -7.29
C PHE A 136 3.40 9.16 -7.46
N ASP A 137 3.37 9.96 -8.53
CA ASP A 137 4.49 10.86 -8.87
C ASP A 137 4.72 11.93 -7.80
N GLU A 138 3.65 12.43 -7.15
CA GLU A 138 3.76 13.41 -6.07
C GLU A 138 4.22 12.76 -4.76
N LEU A 139 3.73 11.55 -4.43
CA LEU A 139 4.23 10.76 -3.29
C LEU A 139 5.72 10.47 -3.45
N GLU A 140 6.15 10.07 -4.65
CA GLU A 140 7.56 9.82 -4.97
C GLU A 140 8.40 11.09 -4.82
N LYS A 141 7.94 12.20 -5.40
CA LYS A 141 8.65 13.49 -5.32
C LYS A 141 8.86 13.94 -3.87
N ARG A 142 7.83 13.84 -3.03
CA ARG A 142 7.89 14.20 -1.59
C ARG A 142 8.84 13.27 -0.83
N HIS A 143 8.78 11.97 -1.11
CA HIS A 143 9.71 10.97 -0.57
C HIS A 143 11.17 11.31 -0.91
N ILE A 144 11.48 11.53 -2.20
CA ILE A 144 12.84 11.85 -2.67
C ILE A 144 13.33 13.17 -2.07
N ALA A 145 12.49 14.21 -2.02
CA ALA A 145 12.86 15.50 -1.43
C ALA A 145 13.28 15.35 0.05
N THR A 146 12.62 14.47 0.79
CA THR A 146 12.98 14.15 2.18
C THR A 146 14.33 13.46 2.27
N ILE A 147 14.60 12.49 1.39
CA ILE A 147 15.86 11.75 1.36
C ILE A 147 17.03 12.68 1.01
N VAL A 148 16.89 13.53 -0.02
CA VAL A 148 17.93 14.49 -0.41
C VAL A 148 18.27 15.43 0.74
N ARG A 149 17.25 15.95 1.45
CA ARG A 149 17.46 16.80 2.62
C ARG A 149 18.21 16.10 3.76
N CYS A 150 17.92 14.82 4.02
CA CYS A 150 18.58 14.08 5.10
C CYS A 150 20.00 13.63 4.73
N LEU A 151 20.30 13.42 3.44
CA LEU A 151 21.58 12.89 2.98
C LEU A 151 22.63 13.95 2.62
N ASN A 152 22.31 15.25 2.68
CA ASN A 152 23.23 16.36 2.41
C ASN A 152 24.19 16.08 1.23
N VAL A 153 23.61 15.94 0.03
CA VAL A 153 24.32 16.05 -1.25
C VAL A 153 23.83 17.28 -1.97
#